data_AF-A0A914Y9M1-F1
#
_entry.id   AF-A0A914Y9M1-F1
#
_cell.length_a   1.000
_cell.length_b   1.000
_cell.length_c   1.000
_cell.angle_alpha   90.00
_cell.angle_beta   90.00
_cell.angle_gamma   90.00
#
_symmetry.space_group_name_H-M   'P 1'
#
loop_
_entity.id
_entity.type
_entity.pdbx_description
1 polymer ?
#
loop_
_entity_poly.entity_id
_entity_poly.type
_entity_poly.pdbx_seq_one_letter_code
_entity_poly.pdbx_strand_id
1 'polypeptide(L)'
;MISVNILTELPEGEWFCATCKKEGKDVYEDPNDSDKKNNDTCTICKEGKNLLNCESCINSYHAYCLNPPLEEVPAEGEWNCPKCILPDPGKKAEKIMSWRYIEIKYPDPISEDEKPKDGEEATEEQQDAQILKPPKQMPPRREKEFFIKWKFMSYWHCTWVSELMMDTYFPQLLRMYWRKFDPETPPEVDDGSNEDVQTGEIEGKEKEDDPHNLEEKFYRYGIKPEWMQVNRVLHHICYQKGQYDYLVKWKELMYDQATWERDDQEIPGYEEQIFKYWLHRERMTGESVPKAIVKKINAYAAEHGGQKYDEDDMKKKRKKAAEKATINVRILMF
;
A
#
# COMPACT_ATOMS: atom_id res chain seq x y z
N MET A 1 -2.26 30.94 -49.98
CA MET A 1 -2.70 32.00 -49.06
C MET A 1 -4.17 31.78 -48.78
N ILE A 2 -4.50 31.20 -47.62
CA ILE A 2 -5.90 31.05 -47.21
C ILE A 2 -6.25 32.32 -46.45
N SER A 3 -7.07 33.17 -47.06
CA SER A 3 -7.53 34.42 -46.46
C SER A 3 -8.51 34.10 -45.35
N VAL A 4 -8.08 34.24 -44.10
CA VAL A 4 -8.96 34.18 -42.93
C VAL A 4 -9.52 35.58 -42.73
N ASN A 5 -10.76 35.80 -43.14
CA ASN A 5 -11.50 37.02 -42.81
C ASN A 5 -11.81 36.99 -41.31
N ILE A 6 -11.01 37.71 -40.52
CA ILE A 6 -11.28 37.97 -39.11
C ILE A 6 -12.37 39.04 -39.08
N LEU A 7 -13.57 38.66 -38.66
CA LEU A 7 -14.67 39.61 -38.41
C LEU A 7 -14.26 40.56 -37.29
N THR A 8 -14.30 41.86 -37.55
CA THR A 8 -13.83 42.91 -36.63
C THR A 8 -14.88 43.35 -35.61
N GLU A 9 -16.10 42.82 -35.65
CA GLU A 9 -17.15 43.10 -34.66
C GLU A 9 -17.94 41.82 -34.35
N LEU A 10 -18.20 41.56 -33.06
CA LEU A 10 -19.03 40.42 -32.63
C LEU A 10 -20.49 40.66 -33.00
N PRO A 11 -21.19 39.71 -33.64
CA PRO A 11 -22.62 39.83 -33.90
C PRO A 11 -23.41 39.88 -32.59
N GLU A 12 -24.27 40.89 -32.42
CA GLU A 12 -25.24 40.92 -31.31
C GLU A 12 -26.44 40.03 -31.66
N GLY A 13 -26.66 38.99 -30.85
CA GLY A 13 -27.74 38.01 -30.99
C GLY A 13 -27.26 36.56 -30.81
N GLU A 14 -28.20 35.63 -30.60
CA GLU A 14 -27.89 34.20 -30.47
C GLU A 14 -27.40 33.64 -31.81
N TRP A 15 -26.10 33.36 -31.88
CA TRP A 15 -25.46 32.82 -33.06
C TRP A 15 -25.51 31.29 -33.05
N PHE A 16 -26.18 30.70 -34.03
CA PHE A 16 -26.25 29.26 -34.22
C PHE A 16 -25.47 28.85 -35.48
N CYS A 17 -24.68 27.80 -35.36
CA CYS A 17 -24.06 27.14 -36.51
C CYS A 17 -25.13 26.66 -37.50
N ALA A 18 -24.83 26.71 -38.80
CA ALA A 18 -25.74 26.32 -39.88
C ALA A 18 -26.31 24.89 -39.74
N THR A 19 -25.61 24.01 -39.03
CA THR A 19 -26.05 22.64 -38.69
C THR A 19 -27.07 22.64 -37.56
N CYS A 20 -26.82 23.40 -36.49
CA CYS A 20 -27.72 23.50 -35.32
C CYS A 20 -29.08 24.11 -35.68
N LYS A 21 -29.12 25.05 -36.64
CA LYS A 21 -30.38 25.63 -37.14
C LYS A 21 -31.27 24.65 -37.92
N LYS A 22 -30.69 23.58 -38.50
CA LYS A 22 -31.42 22.60 -39.30
C LYS A 22 -31.98 21.44 -38.48
N GLU A 23 -31.34 21.09 -37.36
CA GLU A 23 -31.73 19.94 -36.55
C GLU A 23 -32.72 20.28 -35.42
N GLY A 24 -33.08 21.55 -35.20
CA GLY A 24 -34.14 21.94 -34.26
C GLY A 24 -33.93 21.41 -32.84
N LYS A 25 -32.67 21.20 -32.44
CA LYS A 25 -32.32 20.78 -31.09
C LYS A 25 -31.80 21.98 -30.32
N ASP A 26 -32.71 22.64 -29.63
CA ASP A 26 -32.35 23.48 -28.48
C ASP A 26 -31.84 22.54 -27.38
N VAL A 27 -30.55 22.20 -27.39
CA VAL A 27 -29.88 21.59 -26.23
C VAL A 27 -29.16 22.70 -25.49
N TYR A 28 -29.94 23.62 -24.93
CA TYR A 28 -29.48 24.38 -23.77
C TYR A 28 -29.89 23.55 -22.56
N GLU A 29 -29.06 22.56 -22.20
CA GLU A 29 -29.18 21.90 -20.89
C GLU A 29 -28.84 22.97 -19.85
N ASP A 30 -29.82 23.29 -19.00
CA ASP A 30 -29.64 24.17 -17.85
C ASP A 30 -28.51 23.59 -16.97
N PRO A 31 -27.41 24.33 -16.71
CA PRO A 31 -26.32 23.84 -15.85
C PRO A 31 -26.75 23.53 -14.41
N ASN A 32 -27.95 23.95 -14.01
CA ASN A 32 -28.56 23.70 -12.70
C ASN A 32 -29.63 22.59 -12.71
N ASP A 33 -29.96 22.01 -13.87
CA ASP A 33 -30.78 20.78 -13.97
C ASP A 33 -29.88 19.56 -14.16
N SER A 34 -28.87 19.44 -13.28
CA SER A 34 -28.12 18.20 -13.13
C SER A 34 -28.75 17.38 -12.01
N ASP A 35 -29.93 16.82 -12.25
CA ASP A 35 -30.29 15.59 -11.56
C ASP A 35 -29.17 14.59 -11.83
N LYS A 36 -28.21 14.46 -10.91
CA LYS A 36 -27.19 13.41 -10.93
C LYS A 36 -27.93 12.10 -10.81
N LYS A 37 -28.37 11.55 -11.94
CA LYS A 37 -28.98 10.22 -11.98
C LYS A 37 -27.90 9.20 -11.68
N ASN A 38 -28.07 8.48 -10.58
CA ASN A 38 -27.27 7.32 -10.28
C ASN A 38 -27.52 6.21 -11.32
N ASN A 39 -26.59 5.27 -11.42
CA ASN A 39 -26.71 4.15 -12.35
C ASN A 39 -27.87 3.23 -11.96
N ASP A 40 -28.66 2.80 -12.94
CA ASP A 40 -29.77 1.84 -12.72
C ASP A 40 -29.29 0.39 -12.46
N THR A 41 -27.97 0.17 -12.40
CA THR A 41 -27.36 -1.14 -12.22
C THR A 41 -26.24 -1.07 -11.17
N CYS A 42 -26.08 -2.18 -10.45
CA CYS A 42 -25.01 -2.35 -9.48
C CYS A 42 -23.65 -2.34 -10.17
N THR A 43 -22.71 -1.57 -9.62
CA THR A 43 -21.35 -1.42 -10.16
C THR A 43 -20.58 -2.75 -10.15
N ILE A 44 -20.95 -3.69 -9.26
CA ILE A 44 -20.26 -4.97 -9.05
C ILE A 44 -20.91 -6.09 -9.88
N CYS A 45 -22.17 -6.45 -9.63
CA CYS A 45 -22.82 -7.58 -10.32
C CYS A 45 -23.49 -7.21 -11.65
N LYS A 46 -23.60 -5.92 -11.99
CA LYS A 46 -24.29 -5.40 -13.19
C LYS A 46 -25.79 -5.68 -13.26
N GLU A 47 -26.39 -6.15 -12.17
CA GLU A 47 -27.84 -6.33 -12.05
C GLU A 47 -28.51 -5.07 -11.47
N GLY A 48 -29.77 -4.84 -11.84
CA GLY A 48 -30.58 -3.74 -11.30
C GLY A 48 -31.47 -4.16 -10.13
N LYS A 49 -32.32 -3.23 -9.65
CA LYS A 49 -33.26 -3.35 -8.52
C LYS A 49 -32.59 -3.36 -7.14
N ASN A 50 -33.29 -2.77 -6.15
CA ASN A 50 -32.90 -2.73 -4.73
C ASN A 50 -31.46 -2.21 -4.53
N LEU A 51 -31.15 -1.06 -5.14
CA LEU A 51 -29.82 -0.47 -5.16
C LEU A 51 -29.69 0.66 -4.14
N LEU A 52 -28.54 0.71 -3.49
CA LEU A 52 -28.05 1.86 -2.75
C LEU A 52 -27.40 2.84 -3.72
N ASN A 53 -27.86 4.09 -3.69
CA ASN A 53 -27.34 5.18 -4.49
C ASN A 53 -26.35 6.01 -3.67
N CYS A 54 -25.17 6.27 -4.23
CA CYS A 54 -24.20 7.13 -3.59
C CYS A 54 -24.60 8.61 -3.75
N GLU A 55 -24.47 9.43 -2.71
CA GLU A 55 -24.66 10.89 -2.84
C GLU A 55 -23.54 11.59 -3.62
N SER A 56 -22.30 11.18 -3.36
CA SER A 56 -21.14 11.88 -3.90
C SER A 56 -20.81 11.52 -5.35
N CYS A 57 -21.38 10.44 -5.91
CA CYS A 57 -21.08 10.01 -7.28
C CYS A 57 -22.24 9.25 -7.93
N ILE A 58 -22.15 8.99 -9.24
CA ILE A 58 -23.19 8.30 -10.02
C ILE A 58 -23.31 6.79 -9.75
N ASN A 59 -22.45 6.21 -8.91
CA ASN A 59 -22.41 4.76 -8.75
C ASN A 59 -23.53 4.27 -7.83
N SER A 60 -24.04 3.09 -8.16
CA SER A 60 -25.02 2.35 -7.35
C SER A 60 -24.50 0.96 -7.04
N TYR A 61 -24.90 0.43 -5.89
CA TYR A 61 -24.43 -0.85 -5.35
C TYR A 61 -25.56 -1.60 -4.66
N HIS A 62 -25.50 -2.93 -4.60
CA HIS A 62 -26.28 -3.67 -3.61
C HIS A 62 -25.54 -3.69 -2.28
N ALA A 63 -26.25 -3.68 -1.15
CA ALA A 63 -25.62 -3.78 0.16
C ALA A 63 -24.86 -5.10 0.33
N TYR A 64 -25.41 -6.21 -0.17
CA TYR A 64 -24.72 -7.53 -0.19
C TYR A 64 -23.54 -7.61 -1.17
N CYS A 65 -23.45 -6.71 -2.14
CA CYS A 65 -22.33 -6.69 -3.10
C CYS A 65 -21.11 -5.97 -2.54
N LEU A 66 -21.21 -5.23 -1.42
CA LEU A 66 -20.09 -4.52 -0.82
C LEU A 66 -19.10 -5.49 -0.15
N ASN A 67 -17.91 -5.00 0.21
CA ASN A 67 -16.89 -5.76 0.95
C ASN A 67 -16.36 -4.92 2.11
N PRO A 68 -16.73 -5.21 3.36
CA PRO A 68 -17.71 -6.23 3.78
C PRO A 68 -19.15 -5.87 3.33
N PRO A 69 -20.07 -6.85 3.22
CA PRO A 69 -21.51 -6.59 3.09
C PRO A 69 -22.04 -5.73 4.24
N LEU A 70 -23.04 -4.86 3.98
CA LEU A 70 -23.67 -4.09 5.06
C LEU A 70 -24.67 -4.95 5.83
N GLU A 71 -24.76 -4.71 7.14
CA GLU A 71 -25.69 -5.38 8.04
C GLU A 71 -27.02 -4.63 8.19
N GLU A 72 -27.02 -3.30 7.99
CA GLU A 72 -28.18 -2.42 8.11
C GLU A 72 -28.29 -1.51 6.88
N VAL A 73 -29.52 -1.20 6.47
CA VAL A 73 -29.76 -0.27 5.36
C VAL A 73 -29.50 1.15 5.85
N PRO A 74 -28.58 1.90 5.23
CA PRO A 74 -28.35 3.29 5.59
C PRO A 74 -29.60 4.15 5.37
N ALA A 75 -29.74 5.22 6.15
CA ALA A 75 -30.79 6.21 5.92
C ALA A 75 -30.68 6.79 4.50
N GLU A 76 -31.83 7.10 3.91
CA GLU A 76 -31.90 7.72 2.58
C GLU A 76 -31.10 9.03 2.56
N GLY A 77 -30.12 9.11 1.65
CA GLY A 77 -29.31 10.32 1.51
C GLY A 77 -28.28 10.54 2.60
N GLU A 78 -27.83 9.49 3.31
CA GLU A 78 -26.63 9.54 4.17
C GLU A 78 -25.50 8.56 3.79
N TRP A 79 -25.61 7.85 2.66
CA TRP A 79 -24.66 6.81 2.25
C TRP A 79 -23.71 7.24 1.12
N ASN A 80 -22.42 7.00 1.37
CA ASN A 80 -21.35 7.21 0.39
C ASN A 80 -20.65 5.88 0.07
N CYS A 81 -20.48 5.60 -1.22
CA CYS A 81 -19.90 4.34 -1.66
C CYS A 81 -18.42 4.18 -1.26
N PRO A 82 -17.89 2.94 -1.23
CA PRO A 82 -16.49 2.67 -0.87
C PRO A 82 -15.47 3.45 -1.68
N LYS A 83 -15.79 3.83 -2.92
CA LYS A 83 -14.92 4.65 -3.78
C LYS A 83 -14.81 6.09 -3.30
N CYS A 84 -15.91 6.66 -2.78
CA CYS A 84 -15.96 8.05 -2.31
C CYS A 84 -15.35 8.21 -0.92
N ILE A 85 -15.51 7.21 -0.04
CA ILE A 85 -14.94 7.23 1.31
C ILE A 85 -13.52 6.64 1.37
N LEU A 86 -12.96 6.23 0.22
CA LEU A 86 -11.66 5.55 0.18
C LEU A 86 -10.56 6.49 0.69
N PRO A 87 -9.90 6.16 1.81
CA PRO A 87 -8.88 7.05 2.36
C PRO A 87 -7.69 7.17 1.39
N ASP A 88 -7.14 8.38 1.29
CA ASP A 88 -5.88 8.58 0.57
C ASP A 88 -4.78 7.78 1.29
N PRO A 89 -4.09 6.85 0.60
CA PRO A 89 -3.01 6.10 1.20
C PRO A 89 -1.85 6.97 1.73
N GLY A 90 -1.76 8.24 1.32
CA GLY A 90 -0.72 9.19 1.74
C GLY A 90 0.69 8.81 1.24
N LYS A 91 0.80 7.72 0.48
CA LYS A 91 2.03 7.12 -0.03
C LYS A 91 1.83 6.82 -1.52
N LYS A 92 2.91 6.92 -2.30
CA LYS A 92 2.88 6.56 -3.72
C LYS A 92 3.32 5.11 -3.91
N ALA A 93 2.58 4.35 -4.70
CA ALA A 93 3.02 3.03 -5.15
C ALA A 93 4.22 3.18 -6.12
N GLU A 94 5.29 2.44 -5.88
CA GLU A 94 6.49 2.40 -6.74
C GLU A 94 6.37 1.27 -7.75
N LYS A 95 6.01 0.08 -7.29
CA LYS A 95 5.95 -1.14 -8.10
C LYS A 95 4.91 -2.12 -7.56
N ILE A 96 4.20 -2.81 -8.45
CA ILE A 96 3.39 -3.98 -8.12
C ILE A 96 4.33 -5.19 -8.10
N MET A 97 4.43 -5.86 -6.95
CA MET A 97 5.30 -7.03 -6.75
C MET A 97 4.59 -8.30 -7.21
N SER A 98 3.37 -8.51 -6.74
CA SER A 98 2.52 -9.64 -7.11
C SER A 98 1.04 -9.25 -6.98
N TRP A 99 0.14 -10.13 -7.41
CA TRP A 99 -1.29 -9.99 -7.19
C TRP A 99 -1.94 -11.37 -7.03
N ARG A 100 -3.09 -11.42 -6.36
CA ARG A 100 -3.86 -12.66 -6.14
C ARG A 100 -5.36 -12.40 -6.19
N TYR A 101 -6.13 -13.46 -6.38
CA TYR A 101 -7.56 -13.42 -6.15
C TYR A 101 -7.87 -13.63 -4.67
N ILE A 102 -8.82 -12.83 -4.17
CA ILE A 102 -9.53 -13.10 -2.93
C ILE A 102 -10.96 -13.52 -3.28
N GLU A 103 -11.45 -14.54 -2.58
CA GLU A 103 -12.84 -15.01 -2.74
C GLU A 103 -13.72 -14.34 -1.69
N ILE A 104 -14.68 -13.53 -2.15
CA ILE A 104 -15.65 -12.87 -1.30
C ILE A 104 -16.97 -13.61 -1.41
N LYS A 105 -17.37 -14.19 -0.29
CA LYS A 105 -18.66 -14.89 -0.16
C LYS A 105 -19.76 -13.86 0.01
N TYR A 106 -20.85 -14.07 -0.72
CA TYR A 106 -22.08 -13.33 -0.50
C TYR A 106 -22.77 -13.83 0.78
N PRO A 107 -23.53 -12.96 1.47
CA PRO A 107 -24.38 -13.40 2.57
C PRO A 107 -25.45 -14.38 2.08
N ASP A 108 -26.03 -15.12 3.01
CA ASP A 108 -27.09 -16.08 2.71
C ASP A 108 -28.30 -15.38 2.05
N PRO A 109 -28.97 -16.05 1.10
CA PRO A 109 -30.07 -15.45 0.37
C PRO A 109 -31.28 -15.19 1.26
N ILE A 110 -32.15 -14.30 0.78
CA ILE A 110 -33.44 -13.99 1.43
C ILE A 110 -34.26 -15.28 1.56
N SER A 111 -34.74 -15.57 2.77
CA SER A 111 -35.63 -16.70 3.04
C SER A 111 -37.02 -16.50 2.43
N GLU A 112 -37.77 -17.57 2.17
CA GLU A 112 -39.12 -17.44 1.60
C GLU A 112 -40.08 -16.65 2.50
N ASP A 113 -39.88 -16.69 3.82
CA ASP A 113 -40.70 -15.95 4.79
C ASP A 113 -40.43 -14.44 4.78
N GLU A 114 -39.21 -14.04 4.41
CA GLU A 114 -38.77 -12.64 4.29
C GLU A 114 -39.15 -12.03 2.92
N LYS A 115 -39.67 -12.84 1.98
CA LYS A 115 -40.14 -12.34 0.69
C LYS A 115 -41.56 -11.78 0.82
N PRO A 116 -41.89 -10.68 0.11
CA PRO A 116 -43.26 -10.22 0.00
C PRO A 116 -44.13 -11.30 -0.64
N LYS A 117 -45.33 -11.53 -0.10
CA LYS A 117 -46.30 -12.43 -0.73
C LYS A 117 -46.83 -11.79 -2.01
N ASP A 118 -47.10 -12.63 -3.02
CA ASP A 118 -47.60 -12.17 -4.31
C ASP A 118 -48.88 -11.32 -4.14
N GLY A 119 -48.77 -10.02 -4.42
CA GLY A 119 -49.88 -9.06 -4.38
C GLY A 119 -50.05 -8.26 -3.09
N GLU A 120 -49.18 -8.44 -2.09
CA GLU A 120 -49.12 -7.62 -0.87
C GLU A 120 -47.97 -6.58 -0.96
N GLU A 121 -48.19 -5.38 -0.43
CA GLU A 121 -47.11 -4.39 -0.27
C GLU A 121 -46.08 -4.91 0.74
N ALA A 122 -44.79 -4.83 0.38
CA ALA A 122 -43.70 -5.29 1.24
C ALA A 122 -43.60 -4.43 2.50
N THR A 123 -43.46 -5.05 3.68
CA THR A 123 -43.15 -4.32 4.92
C THR A 123 -41.75 -3.70 4.84
N GLU A 124 -41.47 -2.68 5.66
CA GLU A 124 -40.12 -2.05 5.72
C GLU A 124 -39.02 -3.10 5.96
N GLU A 125 -39.23 -4.04 6.88
CA GLU A 125 -38.30 -5.15 7.15
C GLU A 125 -38.06 -6.04 5.91
N GLN A 126 -39.09 -6.29 5.11
CA GLN A 126 -38.98 -7.07 3.86
C GLN A 126 -38.29 -6.29 2.74
N GLN A 127 -38.42 -4.97 2.73
CA GLN A 127 -37.72 -4.09 1.79
C GLN A 127 -36.23 -4.01 2.16
N ASP A 128 -35.91 -3.89 3.45
CA ASP A 128 -34.53 -3.88 3.94
C ASP A 128 -33.83 -5.23 3.68
N ALA A 129 -34.51 -6.35 3.97
CA ALA A 129 -33.99 -7.68 3.68
C ALA A 129 -33.65 -7.85 2.18
N GLN A 130 -34.45 -7.24 1.30
CA GLN A 130 -34.24 -7.26 -0.15
C GLN A 130 -33.05 -6.42 -0.64
N ILE A 131 -32.62 -5.43 0.13
CA ILE A 131 -31.42 -4.63 -0.13
C ILE A 131 -30.19 -5.33 0.44
N LEU A 132 -30.30 -5.86 1.66
CA LEU A 132 -29.21 -6.44 2.46
C LEU A 132 -28.78 -7.85 2.05
N LYS A 133 -29.68 -8.65 1.49
CA LYS A 133 -29.40 -10.05 1.12
C LYS A 133 -29.67 -10.32 -0.36
N PRO A 134 -28.93 -11.23 -1.00
CA PRO A 134 -29.17 -11.58 -2.39
C PRO A 134 -30.48 -12.38 -2.55
N PRO A 135 -31.14 -12.30 -3.72
CA PRO A 135 -32.40 -13.01 -3.96
C PRO A 135 -32.24 -14.54 -4.10
N LYS A 136 -31.04 -15.00 -4.42
CA LYS A 136 -30.66 -16.41 -4.61
C LYS A 136 -29.23 -16.63 -4.13
N GLN A 137 -28.86 -17.88 -3.88
CA GLN A 137 -27.48 -18.23 -3.58
C GLN A 137 -26.57 -17.86 -4.76
N MET A 138 -25.72 -16.86 -4.56
CA MET A 138 -24.73 -16.43 -5.55
C MET A 138 -23.40 -17.18 -5.33
N PRO A 139 -22.67 -17.53 -6.40
CA PRO A 139 -21.32 -18.05 -6.26
C PRO A 139 -20.40 -16.97 -5.66
N PRO A 140 -19.37 -17.34 -4.86
CA PRO A 140 -18.39 -16.38 -4.37
C PRO A 140 -17.76 -15.60 -5.53
N ARG A 141 -17.63 -14.27 -5.35
CA ARG A 141 -16.97 -13.43 -6.34
C ARG A 141 -15.47 -13.39 -6.09
N ARG A 142 -14.71 -13.14 -7.15
CA ARG A 142 -13.25 -12.97 -7.07
C ARG A 142 -12.90 -11.51 -7.28
N GLU A 143 -12.23 -10.92 -6.30
CA GLU A 143 -11.65 -9.57 -6.40
C GLU A 143 -10.12 -9.70 -6.41
N LYS A 144 -9.43 -8.75 -7.06
CA LYS A 144 -7.97 -8.74 -7.12
C LYS A 144 -7.39 -7.97 -5.92
N GLU A 145 -6.39 -8.54 -5.27
CA GLU A 145 -5.51 -7.82 -4.35
C GLU A 145 -4.11 -7.74 -4.92
N PHE A 146 -3.45 -6.59 -4.73
CA PHE A 146 -2.12 -6.30 -5.23
C PHE A 146 -1.15 -6.16 -4.08
N PHE A 147 -0.05 -6.88 -4.13
CA PHE A 147 1.06 -6.71 -3.21
C PHE A 147 2.01 -5.66 -3.78
N ILE A 148 2.13 -4.53 -3.10
CA ILE A 148 2.84 -3.37 -3.66
C ILE A 148 4.05 -2.95 -2.83
N LYS A 149 5.06 -2.45 -3.53
CA LYS A 149 6.20 -1.74 -2.99
C LYS A 149 5.89 -0.25 -2.99
N TRP A 150 5.90 0.36 -1.81
CA TRP A 150 5.72 1.81 -1.65
C TRP A 150 7.01 2.57 -1.93
N LYS A 151 6.87 3.74 -2.56
CA LYS A 151 7.99 4.63 -2.86
C LYS A 151 8.62 5.17 -1.58
N PHE A 152 9.95 5.18 -1.54
CA PHE A 152 10.76 5.66 -0.40
C PHE A 152 10.61 4.87 0.91
N MET A 153 9.92 3.74 0.90
CA MET A 153 9.80 2.82 2.02
C MET A 153 10.56 1.54 1.71
N SER A 154 11.05 0.83 2.73
CA SER A 154 11.69 -0.47 2.51
C SER A 154 10.68 -1.55 2.12
N TYR A 155 11.19 -2.73 1.74
CA TYR A 155 10.36 -3.89 1.44
C TYR A 155 9.60 -4.43 2.66
N TRP A 156 10.01 -4.08 3.88
CA TRP A 156 9.25 -4.38 5.12
C TRP A 156 7.86 -3.74 5.14
N HIS A 157 7.69 -2.61 4.45
CA HIS A 157 6.42 -1.89 4.38
C HIS A 157 5.54 -2.34 3.21
N CYS A 158 5.93 -3.37 2.46
CA CYS A 158 5.08 -3.92 1.40
C CYS A 158 3.77 -4.46 1.98
N THR A 159 2.65 -4.08 1.37
CA THR A 159 1.31 -4.43 1.85
C THR A 159 0.40 -4.85 0.70
N TRP A 160 -0.62 -5.65 1.03
CA TRP A 160 -1.73 -5.95 0.14
C TRP A 160 -2.68 -4.77 0.07
N VAL A 161 -3.11 -4.45 -1.15
CA VAL A 161 -3.98 -3.33 -1.46
C VAL A 161 -5.09 -3.82 -2.40
N SER A 162 -6.32 -3.40 -2.15
CA SER A 162 -7.47 -3.80 -2.95
C SER A 162 -7.43 -3.21 -4.36
N GLU A 163 -8.09 -3.89 -5.30
CA GLU A 163 -8.29 -3.40 -6.66
C GLU A 163 -8.90 -2.00 -6.71
N LEU A 164 -9.87 -1.71 -5.84
CA LEU A 164 -10.51 -0.40 -5.76
C LEU A 164 -9.50 0.72 -5.45
N MET A 165 -8.56 0.50 -4.54
CA MET A 165 -7.51 1.48 -4.21
C MET A 165 -6.51 1.63 -5.35
N MET A 166 -6.15 0.54 -6.01
CA MET A 166 -5.25 0.58 -7.16
C MET A 166 -5.86 1.32 -8.36
N ASP A 167 -7.12 1.06 -8.69
CA ASP A 167 -7.82 1.72 -9.81
C ASP A 167 -8.09 3.20 -9.52
N THR A 168 -8.39 3.55 -8.28
CA THR A 168 -8.70 4.94 -7.90
C THR A 168 -7.44 5.81 -7.81
N TYR A 169 -6.41 5.36 -7.08
CA TYR A 169 -5.23 6.19 -6.79
C TYR A 169 -4.05 5.95 -7.74
N PHE A 170 -3.93 4.75 -8.32
CA PHE A 170 -2.79 4.36 -9.14
C PHE A 170 -3.17 3.79 -10.52
N PRO A 171 -4.13 4.37 -11.27
CA PRO A 171 -4.64 3.77 -12.52
C PRO A 171 -3.56 3.63 -13.60
N GLN A 172 -2.60 4.56 -13.66
CA GLN A 172 -1.52 4.48 -14.65
C GLN A 172 -0.55 3.34 -14.36
N LEU A 173 -0.20 3.12 -13.08
CA LEU A 173 0.65 2.00 -12.68
C LEU A 173 -0.02 0.67 -13.02
N LEU A 174 -1.31 0.54 -12.69
CA LEU A 174 -2.10 -0.65 -12.97
C LEU A 174 -2.20 -0.93 -14.49
N ARG A 175 -2.52 0.08 -15.30
CA ARG A 175 -2.54 -0.05 -16.77
C ARG A 175 -1.19 -0.48 -17.34
N MET A 176 -0.09 0.10 -16.86
CA MET A 176 1.24 -0.27 -17.35
C MET A 176 1.65 -1.68 -16.92
N TYR A 177 1.18 -2.15 -15.77
CA TYR A 177 1.38 -3.51 -15.30
C TYR A 177 0.66 -4.53 -16.20
N TRP A 178 -0.61 -4.29 -16.51
CA TRP A 178 -1.39 -5.17 -17.40
C TRP A 178 -0.93 -5.22 -18.85
N ARG A 179 -0.13 -4.25 -19.30
CA ARG A 179 0.53 -4.34 -20.60
C ARG A 179 1.65 -5.37 -20.65
N LYS A 180 2.13 -5.82 -19.48
CA LYS A 180 3.27 -6.75 -19.34
C LYS A 180 2.85 -8.11 -18.79
N PHE A 181 1.82 -8.15 -17.95
CA PHE A 181 1.37 -9.34 -17.24
C PHE A 181 -0.07 -9.68 -17.60
N ASP A 182 -0.38 -10.98 -17.61
CA ASP A 182 -1.74 -11.48 -17.83
C ASP A 182 -2.68 -11.02 -16.69
N PRO A 183 -3.79 -10.33 -17.00
CA PRO A 183 -4.79 -9.94 -16.00
C PRO A 183 -5.57 -11.09 -15.37
N GLU A 184 -5.60 -12.27 -16.00
CA GLU A 184 -6.42 -13.38 -15.53
C GLU A 184 -5.65 -14.40 -14.70
N THR A 185 -4.37 -14.59 -15.01
CA THR A 185 -3.52 -15.57 -14.34
C THR A 185 -2.57 -14.87 -13.37
N PRO A 186 -2.72 -15.04 -12.04
CA PRO A 186 -1.80 -14.45 -11.07
C PRO A 186 -0.39 -15.04 -11.23
N PRO A 187 0.68 -14.27 -10.95
CA PRO A 187 2.03 -14.78 -10.97
C PRO A 187 2.17 -15.98 -10.03
N GLU A 188 2.92 -16.98 -10.48
CA GLU A 188 3.28 -18.13 -9.65
C GLU A 188 3.98 -17.64 -8.38
N VAL A 189 3.52 -18.16 -7.25
CA VAL A 189 4.17 -17.92 -5.96
C VAL A 189 5.34 -18.87 -5.87
N ASP A 190 6.52 -18.32 -5.58
CA ASP A 190 7.70 -19.14 -5.28
C ASP A 190 7.45 -19.77 -3.91
N ASP A 191 7.02 -21.03 -3.89
CA ASP A 191 6.71 -21.77 -2.68
C ASP A 191 7.97 -22.36 -2.02
N GLY A 192 9.16 -21.99 -2.52
CA GLY A 192 10.44 -22.44 -2.00
C GLY A 192 10.70 -23.92 -2.27
N SER A 193 9.83 -24.59 -3.03
CA SER A 193 10.02 -25.96 -3.44
C SER A 193 10.96 -26.02 -4.64
N ASN A 194 12.06 -26.76 -4.51
CA ASN A 194 12.88 -27.10 -5.68
C ASN A 194 12.37 -28.44 -6.20
N GLU A 195 11.75 -28.43 -7.37
CA GLU A 195 11.52 -29.66 -8.12
C GLU A 195 12.87 -30.13 -8.67
N ASP A 196 13.36 -31.26 -8.19
CA ASP A 196 14.54 -31.88 -8.77
C ASP A 196 14.19 -32.37 -10.18
N VAL A 197 14.74 -31.67 -11.19
CA VAL A 197 14.47 -31.85 -12.63
C VAL A 197 14.72 -33.29 -13.09
N GLN A 198 15.47 -34.08 -12.32
CA GLN A 198 15.81 -35.47 -12.64
C GLN A 198 14.91 -36.52 -11.99
N THR A 199 14.31 -36.23 -10.82
CA THR A 199 13.52 -37.17 -10.03
C THR A 199 12.04 -36.79 -9.95
N GLY A 200 11.69 -35.53 -10.23
CA GLY A 200 10.34 -34.98 -10.04
C GLY A 200 9.91 -34.94 -8.57
N GLU A 201 10.84 -35.18 -7.64
CA GLU A 201 10.57 -35.04 -6.22
C GLU A 201 10.64 -33.57 -5.83
N ILE A 202 9.54 -33.10 -5.23
CA ILE A 202 9.40 -31.75 -4.71
C ILE A 202 9.92 -31.78 -3.27
N GLU A 203 11.20 -31.45 -3.07
CA GLU A 203 11.74 -31.24 -1.73
C GLU A 203 11.23 -29.88 -1.24
N GLY A 204 10.22 -29.90 -0.37
CA GLY A 204 9.87 -28.71 0.42
C GLY A 204 11.03 -28.39 1.35
N LYS A 205 11.54 -27.15 1.34
CA LYS A 205 12.45 -26.70 2.39
C LYS A 205 11.82 -27.03 3.74
N GLU A 206 12.59 -27.68 4.62
CA GLU A 206 12.20 -27.79 6.02
C GLU A 206 11.84 -26.37 6.49
N LYS A 207 10.59 -26.20 6.94
CA LYS A 207 10.16 -24.96 7.54
C LYS A 207 10.99 -24.79 8.81
N GLU A 208 12.14 -24.12 8.71
CA GLU A 208 12.76 -23.54 9.89
C GLU A 208 11.65 -22.73 10.58
N ASP A 209 11.45 -22.94 11.89
CA ASP A 209 10.49 -22.19 12.69
C ASP A 209 10.89 -20.71 12.67
N ASP A 210 10.52 -19.99 11.59
CA ASP A 210 10.76 -18.57 11.43
C ASP A 210 9.72 -17.83 12.28
N PRO A 211 10.13 -17.18 13.39
CA PRO A 211 9.20 -16.49 14.28
C PRO A 211 8.40 -15.38 13.61
N HIS A 212 8.86 -14.88 12.45
CA HIS A 212 8.25 -13.77 11.73
C HIS A 212 7.53 -14.18 10.44
N ASN A 213 7.51 -15.47 10.11
CA ASN A 213 6.88 -16.03 8.91
C ASN A 213 7.18 -15.20 7.63
N LEU A 214 8.46 -14.85 7.44
CA LEU A 214 8.91 -13.92 6.40
C LEU A 214 8.77 -14.53 5.00
N GLU A 215 8.90 -15.85 4.90
CA GLU A 215 8.73 -16.58 3.64
C GLU A 215 7.31 -16.47 3.09
N GLU A 216 6.31 -16.77 3.93
CA GLU A 216 4.90 -16.68 3.54
C GLU A 216 4.45 -15.23 3.35
N LYS A 217 5.02 -14.30 4.11
CA LYS A 217 4.58 -12.90 4.06
C LYS A 217 5.22 -12.11 2.92
N PHE A 218 6.49 -12.36 2.61
CA PHE A 218 7.26 -11.53 1.68
C PHE A 218 7.92 -12.32 0.55
N TYR A 219 8.66 -13.40 0.86
CA TYR A 219 9.57 -14.01 -0.12
C TYR A 219 8.85 -14.64 -1.31
N ARG A 220 7.76 -15.36 -1.04
CA ARG A 220 6.92 -15.98 -2.09
C ARG A 220 6.34 -15.02 -3.12
N TYR A 221 6.35 -13.71 -2.82
CA TYR A 221 5.85 -12.65 -3.70
C TYR A 221 6.96 -11.89 -4.42
N GLY A 222 8.15 -12.49 -4.54
CA GLY A 222 9.28 -11.96 -5.32
C GLY A 222 10.14 -10.93 -4.57
N ILE A 223 10.12 -10.95 -3.23
CA ILE A 223 11.04 -10.16 -2.41
C ILE A 223 12.21 -11.05 -2.00
N LYS A 224 13.43 -10.67 -2.37
CA LYS A 224 14.60 -11.42 -1.94
C LYS A 224 14.89 -11.21 -0.44
N PRO A 225 15.27 -12.25 0.32
CA PRO A 225 15.64 -12.12 1.73
C PRO A 225 16.71 -11.06 1.98
N GLU A 226 17.69 -10.92 1.08
CA GLU A 226 18.78 -9.96 1.18
C GLU A 226 18.26 -8.51 1.17
N TRP A 227 17.19 -8.22 0.44
CA TRP A 227 16.62 -6.87 0.33
C TRP A 227 15.99 -6.38 1.63
N MET A 228 15.70 -7.30 2.56
CA MET A 228 15.16 -7.02 3.88
C MET A 228 16.24 -7.05 4.98
N GLN A 229 17.46 -7.45 4.64
CA GLN A 229 18.58 -7.47 5.58
C GLN A 229 19.35 -6.15 5.55
N VAL A 230 19.69 -5.67 6.74
CA VAL A 230 20.49 -4.45 6.89
C VAL A 230 21.93 -4.71 6.42
N ASN A 231 22.42 -3.92 5.48
CA ASN A 231 23.83 -3.90 5.13
C ASN A 231 24.62 -2.97 6.05
N ARG A 232 24.12 -1.74 6.24
CA ARG A 232 24.65 -0.75 7.20
C ARG A 232 23.72 0.44 7.37
N VAL A 233 23.89 1.13 8.50
CA VAL A 233 23.28 2.44 8.75
C VAL A 233 24.20 3.54 8.20
N LEU A 234 23.63 4.49 7.45
CA LEU A 234 24.33 5.59 6.80
C LEU A 234 24.24 6.88 7.61
N HIS A 235 23.05 7.18 8.12
CA HIS A 235 22.77 8.42 8.83
C HIS A 235 21.70 8.21 9.90
N HIS A 236 21.53 9.20 10.78
CA HIS A 236 20.46 9.22 11.77
C HIS A 236 19.87 10.62 11.88
N ILE A 237 18.59 10.70 12.24
CA ILE A 237 17.89 11.91 12.63
C ILE A 237 17.33 11.66 14.04
N CYS A 238 17.50 12.64 14.93
CA CYS A 238 16.97 12.59 16.29
C CYS A 238 15.80 13.57 16.42
N TYR A 239 14.67 13.08 16.91
CA TYR A 239 13.51 13.90 17.23
C TYR A 239 13.52 14.32 18.71
N GLN A 240 12.72 15.33 19.06
CA GLN A 240 12.71 15.96 20.40
C GLN A 240 12.43 14.99 21.57
N LYS A 241 11.89 13.79 21.31
CA LYS A 241 11.57 12.77 22.31
C LYS A 241 12.62 11.66 22.46
N GLY A 242 13.81 11.81 21.87
CA GLY A 242 14.83 10.77 21.90
C GLY A 242 14.50 9.54 21.03
N GLN A 243 13.57 9.72 20.09
CA GLN A 243 13.29 8.78 19.01
C GLN A 243 14.29 9.02 17.88
N TYR A 244 14.86 7.93 17.35
CA TYR A 244 15.83 7.98 16.26
C TYR A 244 15.26 7.32 15.02
N ASP A 245 15.37 8.01 13.90
CA ASP A 245 15.19 7.40 12.59
C ASP A 245 16.58 7.24 11.96
N TYR A 246 16.85 6.06 11.43
CA TYR A 246 18.12 5.74 10.79
C TYR A 246 17.93 5.56 9.29
N LEU A 247 18.85 6.10 8.49
CA LEU A 247 18.90 5.84 7.07
C LEU A 247 19.63 4.52 6.84
N VAL A 248 18.90 3.52 6.39
CA VAL A 248 19.34 2.14 6.26
C VAL A 248 19.68 1.84 4.80
N LYS A 249 20.89 1.32 4.56
CA LYS A 249 21.24 0.64 3.31
C LYS A 249 20.94 -0.85 3.45
N TRP A 250 20.14 -1.39 2.55
CA TRP A 250 19.79 -2.81 2.47
C TRP A 250 20.86 -3.62 1.71
N LYS A 251 20.95 -4.94 1.94
CA LYS A 251 21.86 -5.80 1.16
C LYS A 251 21.33 -5.97 -0.27
N GLU A 252 22.25 -6.11 -1.22
CA GLU A 252 22.02 -6.20 -2.68
C GLU A 252 21.29 -5.02 -3.35
N LEU A 253 20.65 -4.13 -2.58
CA LEU A 253 20.08 -2.90 -3.10
C LEU A 253 21.12 -1.78 -3.19
N MET A 254 20.87 -0.88 -4.13
CA MET A 254 21.67 0.30 -4.39
C MET A 254 21.38 1.41 -3.35
N TYR A 255 22.23 2.44 -3.29
CA TYR A 255 22.13 3.50 -2.30
C TYR A 255 20.92 4.42 -2.47
N ASP A 256 20.40 4.56 -3.67
CA ASP A 256 19.16 5.28 -3.99
C ASP A 256 17.91 4.61 -3.40
N GLN A 257 18.01 3.31 -3.09
CA GLN A 257 16.98 2.54 -2.41
C GLN A 257 17.18 2.47 -0.88
N ALA A 258 18.08 3.28 -0.32
CA ALA A 258 18.19 3.44 1.13
C ALA A 258 16.94 4.15 1.69
N THR A 259 16.46 3.69 2.84
CA THR A 259 15.19 4.17 3.43
C THR A 259 15.36 4.50 4.89
N TRP A 260 14.50 5.39 5.39
CA TRP A 260 14.47 5.76 6.80
C TRP A 260 13.62 4.74 7.58
N GLU A 261 14.20 4.16 8.62
CA GLU A 261 13.52 3.24 9.52
C GLU A 261 13.66 3.71 10.96
N ARG A 262 12.58 3.55 11.73
CA ARG A 262 12.58 3.87 13.16
C ARG A 262 13.42 2.90 13.95
N ASP A 263 13.93 3.32 15.10
CA ASP A 263 14.76 2.52 16.01
C ASP A 263 14.01 1.42 16.79
N ASP A 264 12.68 1.42 16.71
CA ASP A 264 11.77 0.43 17.31
C ASP A 264 11.35 -0.68 16.34
N GLN A 265 11.76 -0.63 15.07
CA GLN A 265 11.45 -1.67 14.09
C GLN A 265 12.20 -2.97 14.39
N GLU A 266 11.46 -4.08 14.45
CA GLU A 266 11.97 -5.43 14.67
C GLU A 266 12.57 -6.01 13.38
N ILE A 267 13.75 -5.50 13.00
CA ILE A 267 14.50 -5.96 11.83
C ILE A 267 15.69 -6.81 12.30
N PRO A 268 15.86 -8.05 11.77
CA PRO A 268 16.98 -8.90 12.14
C PRO A 268 18.35 -8.23 11.95
N GLY A 269 19.16 -8.22 13.02
CA GLY A 269 20.51 -7.64 13.02
C GLY A 269 20.57 -6.11 12.96
N TYR A 270 19.43 -5.42 13.06
CA TYR A 270 19.38 -3.96 12.97
C TYR A 270 20.04 -3.25 14.15
N GLU A 271 19.78 -3.71 15.39
CA GLU A 271 20.39 -3.13 16.58
C GLU A 271 21.92 -3.22 16.55
N GLU A 272 22.48 -4.34 16.09
CA GLU A 272 23.92 -4.49 15.92
C GLU A 272 24.52 -3.47 14.94
N GLN A 273 23.81 -3.18 13.86
CA GLN A 273 24.25 -2.20 12.86
C GLN A 273 24.16 -0.77 13.40
N ILE A 274 23.17 -0.47 14.23
CA ILE A 274 23.09 0.79 14.99
C ILE A 274 24.29 0.90 15.93
N PHE A 275 24.66 -0.16 16.65
CA PHE A 275 25.85 -0.14 17.53
C PHE A 275 27.13 0.11 16.74
N LYS A 276 27.33 -0.61 15.64
CA LYS A 276 28.49 -0.42 14.74
C LYS A 276 28.55 1.01 14.20
N TYR A 277 27.40 1.59 13.83
CA TYR A 277 27.30 2.96 13.36
C TYR A 277 27.78 3.98 14.41
N TRP A 278 27.25 3.89 15.63
CA TRP A 278 27.61 4.82 16.70
C TRP A 278 29.06 4.67 17.16
N LEU A 279 29.56 3.44 17.28
CA LEU A 279 30.97 3.18 17.61
C LEU A 279 31.93 3.69 16.52
N HIS A 280 31.55 3.56 15.25
CA HIS A 280 32.33 4.11 14.14
C HIS A 280 32.33 5.64 14.18
N ARG A 281 31.16 6.25 14.44
CA ARG A 281 30.99 7.70 14.49
C ARG A 281 31.76 8.31 15.66
N GLU A 282 31.69 7.72 16.84
CA GLU A 282 32.51 8.13 17.99
C GLU A 282 34.01 8.08 17.65
N ARG A 283 34.47 7.04 16.96
CA ARG A 283 35.88 6.92 16.58
C ARG A 283 36.32 8.01 15.60
N MET A 284 35.48 8.34 14.62
CA MET A 284 35.84 9.24 13.51
C MET A 284 35.53 10.71 13.79
N THR A 285 34.31 11.04 14.25
CA THR A 285 33.87 12.43 14.51
C THR A 285 34.06 12.84 15.95
N GLY A 286 34.08 11.87 16.86
CA GLY A 286 34.21 12.12 18.29
C GLY A 286 32.98 12.54 19.04
N GLU A 287 31.84 12.48 18.38
CA GLU A 287 30.56 12.62 19.02
C GLU A 287 30.32 11.45 19.97
N SER A 288 29.87 11.76 21.19
CA SER A 288 29.56 10.73 22.18
C SER A 288 28.34 9.93 21.76
N VAL A 289 28.33 8.64 22.10
CA VAL A 289 27.18 7.78 21.86
C VAL A 289 26.02 8.19 22.77
N PRO A 290 24.78 8.33 22.25
CA PRO A 290 23.63 8.66 23.09
C PRO A 290 23.42 7.65 24.22
N LYS A 291 23.06 8.14 25.42
CA LYS A 291 22.89 7.30 26.62
C LYS A 291 21.90 6.14 26.43
N ALA A 292 20.84 6.35 25.66
CA ALA A 292 19.86 5.32 25.33
C ALA A 292 20.50 4.16 24.55
N ILE A 293 21.36 4.49 23.56
CA ILE A 293 22.08 3.51 22.76
C ILE A 293 23.17 2.82 23.60
N VAL A 294 23.86 3.54 24.47
CA VAL A 294 24.81 2.93 25.42
C VAL A 294 24.14 1.88 26.30
N LYS A 295 22.93 2.16 26.79
CA LYS A 295 22.14 1.20 27.57
C LYS A 295 21.83 -0.06 26.73
N LYS A 296 21.41 0.11 25.48
CA LYS A 296 21.14 -1.01 24.55
C LYS A 296 22.40 -1.83 24.25
N ILE A 297 23.53 -1.17 23.94
CA ILE A 297 24.83 -1.84 23.71
C ILE A 297 25.21 -2.71 24.92
N ASN A 298 25.10 -2.16 26.13
CA ASN A 298 25.47 -2.87 27.34
C ASN A 298 24.52 -4.01 27.70
N ALA A 299 23.22 -3.88 27.37
CA ALA A 299 22.24 -4.96 27.52
C ALA A 299 22.57 -6.11 26.56
N TYR A 300 22.77 -5.80 25.27
CA TYR A 300 23.16 -6.78 24.26
C TYR A 300 24.48 -7.49 24.62
N ALA A 301 25.47 -6.74 25.11
CA ALA A 301 26.75 -7.31 25.57
C ALA A 301 26.58 -8.25 26.77
N ALA A 302 25.61 -7.99 27.66
CA ALA A 302 25.34 -8.88 28.80
C ALA A 302 24.72 -10.21 28.36
N GLU A 303 23.88 -10.19 27.31
CA GLU A 303 23.23 -11.39 26.77
C GLU A 303 24.18 -12.23 25.91
N HIS A 304 25.01 -11.59 25.09
CA HIS A 304 25.86 -12.26 24.08
C HIS A 304 27.33 -12.40 24.52
N GLY A 305 27.66 -12.12 25.79
CA GLY A 305 29.01 -12.27 26.34
C GLY A 305 30.03 -11.24 25.83
N GLY A 306 29.58 -10.06 25.43
CA GLY A 306 30.42 -8.97 24.91
C GLY A 306 31.04 -8.09 26.00
N GLN A 307 32.09 -7.35 25.63
CA GLN A 307 32.69 -6.35 26.52
C GLN A 307 31.74 -5.15 26.68
N LYS A 308 31.47 -4.76 27.94
CA LYS A 308 30.71 -3.54 28.24
C LYS A 308 31.35 -2.31 27.61
N TYR A 309 30.51 -1.48 27.02
CA TYR A 309 30.89 -0.15 26.58
C TYR A 309 31.00 0.78 27.78
N ASP A 310 32.20 1.32 27.98
CA ASP A 310 32.54 2.31 28.99
C ASP A 310 33.06 3.58 28.30
N GLU A 311 32.35 4.69 28.49
CA GLU A 311 32.64 5.97 27.84
C GLU A 311 34.00 6.55 28.28
N ASP A 312 34.42 6.30 29.53
CA ASP A 312 35.70 6.78 30.06
C ASP A 312 36.87 5.96 29.55
N ASP A 313 36.70 4.64 29.40
CA ASP A 313 37.70 3.78 28.76
C ASP A 313 37.89 4.16 27.28
N MET A 314 36.81 4.46 26.56
CA MET A 314 36.87 4.91 25.17
C MET A 314 37.55 6.27 25.05
N LYS A 315 37.26 7.24 25.94
CA LYS A 315 37.98 8.53 26.00
C LYS A 315 39.49 8.33 26.23
N LYS A 316 39.87 7.44 27.15
CA LYS A 316 41.29 7.10 27.42
C LYS A 316 41.97 6.50 26.18
N LYS A 317 41.31 5.56 25.50
CA LYS A 317 41.80 4.96 24.24
C LYS A 317 42.00 6.01 23.15
N ARG A 318 41.09 6.98 23.02
CA ARG A 318 41.18 8.08 22.05
C ARG A 318 42.35 9.02 22.35
N LYS A 319 42.54 9.39 23.62
CA LYS A 319 43.70 10.19 24.05
C LYS A 319 45.01 9.49 23.72
N LYS A 320 45.12 8.20 24.02
CA LYS A 320 46.30 7.39 23.71
C LYS A 320 46.55 7.25 22.21
N ALA A 321 45.50 7.13 21.39
CA ALA A 321 45.61 7.09 19.94
C ALA A 321 46.08 8.43 19.35
N ALA A 322 45.58 9.56 19.86
CA ALA A 322 46.01 10.90 19.46
C ALA A 322 47.48 11.17 19.84
N GLU A 323 47.90 10.75 21.04
CA GLU A 323 49.30 10.81 21.49
C GLU A 323 50.22 9.95 20.59
N LYS A 324 49.78 8.75 20.20
CA LYS A 324 50.55 7.88 19.29
C LYS A 324 50.68 8.46 17.88
N ALA A 325 49.62 9.08 17.36
CA ALA A 325 49.65 9.76 16.06
C ALA A 325 50.62 10.95 16.06
N THR A 326 50.64 11.75 17.14
CA THR A 326 51.58 12.89 17.27
C THR A 326 53.03 12.44 17.42
N ILE A 327 53.29 11.31 18.10
CA ILE A 327 54.62 10.71 18.19
C ILE A 327 55.11 10.25 16.80
N ASN A 328 54.27 9.58 16.00
CA ASN A 328 54.64 9.15 14.65
C ASN A 328 54.93 10.32 13.70
N VAL A 329 54.19 11.42 13.80
CA VAL A 329 54.47 12.64 13.02
C VAL A 329 55.81 13.27 13.42
N ARG A 330 56.13 13.27 14.72
CA ARG A 330 57.44 13.75 15.20
C ARG A 330 58.60 12.88 14.72
N ILE A 331 58.44 11.55 14.68
CA ILE A 331 59.48 10.63 14.21
C ILE A 331 59.71 10.76 12.69
N LEU A 332 58.71 11.17 11.90
CA LEU A 332 58.84 11.41 10.46
C LEU A 332 59.41 12.80 10.11
N MET A 333 59.56 13.70 11.09
CA MET A 333 60.16 15.04 10.91
C MET A 333 61.62 15.12 11.38
N PHE A 334 62.20 14.00 11.82
CA PHE A 334 63.64 13.79 12.00
C PHE A 334 64.10 12.70 11.04
#